data_AF-A0A848LN43-F1
#
_entry.id   AF-A0A848LN43-F1
#
_cell.length_a   1.000
_cell.length_b   1.000
_cell.length_c   1.000
_cell.angle_alpha   90.00
_cell.angle_beta   90.00
_cell.angle_gamma   90.00
#
_symmetry.space_group_name_H-M   'P 1'
#
loop_
_entity.id
_entity.type
_entity.pdbx_description
1 polymer ?
#
loop_
_entity_poly.entity_id
_entity_poly.type
_entity_poly.pdbx_seq_one_letter_code
_entity_poly.pdbx_strand_id
1 'polypeptide(L)'
;METPPREQLGSYISGTPMPTQDEKTMGMLAHIGTLIANLFVGFGFLVPLFLMLTKGKESSFIREHSVESLNFQITCFIGFVIGGITACFGVGLVIIAAVWIASVAFAIIAGLKAKDGELYRYPATIRFVK
;
A
#
# COMPACT_ATOMS: atom_id res chain seq x y z
N MET A 1 -23.51 24.20 -16.18
CA MET A 1 -22.67 23.01 -16.45
C MET A 1 -21.23 23.48 -16.35
N GLU A 2 -20.54 23.17 -15.26
CA GLU A 2 -19.12 23.53 -15.13
C GLU A 2 -18.29 22.56 -15.97
N THR A 3 -17.37 23.10 -16.78
CA THR A 3 -16.46 22.28 -17.58
C THR A 3 -15.54 21.51 -16.64
N PRO A 4 -15.42 20.18 -16.79
CA PRO A 4 -14.56 19.38 -15.92
C PRO A 4 -13.09 19.83 -16.06
N PRO A 5 -12.30 19.81 -14.97
CA PRO A 5 -10.87 20.09 -15.01
C PRO A 5 -10.16 19.36 -16.16
N ARG A 6 -9.17 20.01 -16.79
CA ARG A 6 -8.42 19.48 -17.96
C ARG A 6 -7.85 18.08 -17.74
N GLU A 7 -7.49 17.79 -16.50
CA GLU A 7 -6.98 16.50 -16.06
C GLU A 7 -8.05 15.40 -16.27
N GLN A 8 -9.31 15.66 -15.88
CA GLN A 8 -10.43 14.74 -16.10
C GLN A 8 -10.71 14.53 -17.59
N LEU A 9 -10.51 15.55 -18.44
CA LEU A 9 -10.67 15.46 -19.89
C LEU A 9 -9.82 14.36 -20.53
N GLY A 10 -8.59 14.15 -20.05
CA GLY A 10 -7.70 13.08 -20.54
C GLY A 10 -8.17 11.66 -20.15
N SER A 11 -8.82 11.53 -19.00
CA SER A 11 -9.34 10.25 -18.50
C SER A 11 -10.61 9.79 -19.22
N TYR A 12 -11.46 10.73 -19.64
CA TYR A 12 -12.62 10.44 -20.48
C TYR A 12 -12.19 9.90 -21.86
N ILE A 13 -10.99 10.26 -22.33
CA ILE A 13 -10.43 9.80 -23.62
C ILE A 13 -9.84 8.38 -23.52
N SER A 14 -9.28 7.99 -22.36
CA SER A 14 -8.68 6.65 -22.16
C SER A 14 -9.67 5.59 -21.67
N GLY A 15 -10.92 5.97 -21.34
CA GLY A 15 -11.98 5.04 -20.95
C GLY A 15 -11.94 4.58 -19.49
N THR A 16 -10.93 5.00 -18.71
CA THR A 16 -10.91 4.81 -17.25
C THR A 16 -11.12 6.16 -16.56
N PRO A 17 -12.19 6.33 -15.75
CA PRO A 17 -12.38 7.56 -14.99
C PRO A 17 -11.14 7.81 -14.12
N MET A 18 -10.62 9.04 -14.17
CA MET A 18 -9.57 9.43 -13.24
C MET A 18 -10.06 9.28 -11.79
N PRO A 19 -9.21 8.79 -10.88
CA PRO A 19 -9.60 8.66 -9.48
C PRO A 19 -9.92 10.02 -8.89
N THR A 20 -11.03 10.08 -8.18
CA THR A 20 -11.48 11.22 -7.39
C THR A 20 -10.50 11.53 -6.26
N GLN A 21 -10.59 12.72 -5.67
CA GLN A 21 -9.74 13.09 -4.52
C GLN A 21 -9.96 12.17 -3.31
N ASP A 22 -11.19 11.70 -3.10
CA ASP A 22 -11.51 10.75 -2.03
C ASP A 22 -10.85 9.39 -2.28
N GLU A 23 -10.88 8.88 -3.52
CA GLU A 23 -10.21 7.64 -3.90
C GLU A 23 -8.69 7.74 -3.78
N LYS A 24 -8.10 8.87 -4.18
CA LYS A 24 -6.67 9.18 -3.97
C LYS A 24 -6.32 9.17 -2.49
N THR A 25 -7.16 9.77 -1.65
CA THR A 25 -6.98 9.80 -0.19
C THR A 25 -7.06 8.39 0.40
N MET A 26 -8.04 7.58 0.01
CA MET A 26 -8.17 6.19 0.47
C MET A 26 -7.01 5.31 -0.03
N GLY A 27 -6.57 5.49 -1.28
CA GLY A 27 -5.39 4.82 -1.82
C GLY A 27 -4.11 5.17 -1.05
N MET A 28 -3.93 6.44 -0.68
CA MET A 28 -2.82 6.87 0.17
C MET A 28 -2.91 6.27 1.58
N LEU A 29 -4.10 6.23 2.19
CA LEU A 29 -4.34 5.63 3.51
C LEU A 29 -3.99 4.15 3.54
N ALA A 30 -4.22 3.41 2.44
CA ALA A 30 -3.84 2.00 2.33
C ALA A 30 -2.34 1.76 2.53
N HIS A 31 -1.49 2.75 2.24
CA HIS A 31 -0.03 2.66 2.46
C HIS A 31 0.40 3.37 3.74
N ILE A 32 0.00 4.63 3.93
CA ILE A 32 0.49 5.45 5.06
C ILE A 32 -0.08 4.97 6.39
N GLY A 33 -1.31 4.47 6.43
CA GLY A 33 -1.89 3.92 7.65
C GLY A 33 -1.13 2.69 8.18
N THR A 34 -0.39 2.00 7.31
CA THR A 34 0.46 0.86 7.72
C THR A 34 1.61 1.27 8.63
N LEU A 35 2.09 2.52 8.54
CA LEU A 35 3.20 3.00 9.37
C LEU A 35 2.82 3.02 10.85
N ILE A 36 1.59 3.44 11.15
CA ILE A 36 1.05 3.43 12.52
C ILE A 36 0.71 2.00 12.93
N ALA A 37 0.05 1.23 12.06
CA ALA A 37 -0.35 -0.14 12.37
C ALA A 37 0.86 -1.06 12.61
N ASN A 38 2.00 -0.83 11.95
CA ASN A 38 3.24 -1.58 12.15
C ASN A 38 3.89 -1.35 13.52
N LEU A 39 3.54 -0.28 14.25
CA LEU A 39 3.99 -0.09 15.63
C LEU A 39 3.41 -1.15 16.58
N PHE A 40 2.27 -1.75 16.22
CA PHE A 40 1.61 -2.79 16.97
C PHE A 40 2.05 -4.20 16.52
N VAL A 41 3.36 -4.46 16.49
CA VAL A 41 3.93 -5.82 16.33
C VAL A 41 3.34 -6.61 15.13
N GLY A 42 3.43 -6.04 13.92
CA GLY A 42 3.15 -6.77 12.68
C GLY A 42 1.73 -6.71 12.15
N PHE A 43 0.83 -5.93 12.74
CA PHE A 43 -0.54 -5.72 12.24
C PHE A 43 -0.65 -4.71 11.08
N GLY A 44 0.46 -4.38 10.40
CA GLY A 44 0.48 -3.43 9.27
C GLY A 44 -0.49 -3.76 8.14
N PHE A 45 -0.76 -5.05 7.92
CA PHE A 45 -1.69 -5.54 6.90
C PHE A 45 -3.17 -5.26 7.20
N LEU A 46 -3.54 -4.90 8.44
CA LEU A 46 -4.95 -4.70 8.81
C LEU A 46 -5.57 -3.48 8.12
N VAL A 47 -4.81 -2.39 7.97
CA VAL A 47 -5.30 -1.17 7.29
C VAL A 47 -5.66 -1.44 5.82
N PRO A 48 -4.75 -1.97 4.98
CA PRO A 48 -5.08 -2.26 3.60
C PRO A 48 -6.12 -3.39 3.47
N LEU A 49 -6.13 -4.37 4.39
CA LEU A 49 -7.19 -5.39 4.42
C LEU A 49 -8.57 -4.77 4.66
N PHE A 50 -8.67 -3.87 5.65
CA PHE A 50 -9.92 -3.18 5.97
C PHE A 50 -10.41 -2.34 4.78
N LEU A 51 -9.52 -1.55 4.15
CA LEU A 51 -9.88 -0.74 2.98
C LEU A 51 -10.26 -1.59 1.77
N MET A 52 -9.55 -2.69 1.53
CA MET A 52 -9.89 -3.63 0.46
C MET A 52 -11.32 -4.19 0.63
N LEU A 53 -11.69 -4.57 1.86
CA LEU A 53 -12.99 -5.19 2.15
C LEU A 53 -14.15 -4.18 2.15
N THR A 54 -13.90 -2.95 2.61
CA THR A 54 -14.95 -1.93 2.76
C THR A 54 -15.11 -1.03 1.54
N LYS A 55 -14.00 -0.70 0.87
CA LYS A 55 -13.96 0.28 -0.23
C LYS A 55 -13.47 -0.28 -1.56
N GLY A 56 -12.82 -1.44 -1.56
CA GLY A 56 -12.32 -2.07 -2.79
C GLY A 56 -13.41 -2.51 -3.78
N LYS A 57 -14.67 -2.68 -3.37
CA LYS A 57 -15.79 -2.95 -4.28
C LYS A 57 -16.35 -1.68 -4.94
N GLU A 58 -16.13 -0.53 -4.32
CA GLU A 58 -16.62 0.77 -4.79
C GLU A 58 -15.67 1.40 -5.81
N SER A 59 -14.37 1.09 -5.73
CA SER A 59 -13.34 1.68 -6.59
C SER A 59 -12.24 0.68 -6.93
N SER A 60 -11.95 0.52 -8.22
CA SER A 60 -10.80 -0.26 -8.69
C SER A 60 -9.48 0.37 -8.25
N PHE A 61 -9.39 1.70 -8.20
CA PHE A 61 -8.20 2.41 -7.74
C PHE A 61 -7.88 2.11 -6.28
N ILE A 62 -8.89 2.21 -5.40
CA ILE A 62 -8.73 1.87 -3.98
C ILE A 62 -8.37 0.39 -3.83
N ARG A 63 -9.02 -0.49 -4.61
CA ARG A 63 -8.75 -1.93 -4.57
C ARG A 63 -7.31 -2.25 -4.94
N GLU A 64 -6.80 -1.71 -6.04
CA GLU A 64 -5.42 -1.95 -6.50
C GLU A 64 -4.39 -1.52 -5.45
N HIS A 65 -4.52 -0.32 -4.88
CA HIS A 65 -3.62 0.13 -3.82
C HIS A 65 -3.75 -0.70 -2.54
N SER A 66 -4.97 -1.09 -2.16
CA SER A 66 -5.22 -1.88 -0.96
C SER A 66 -4.68 -3.30 -1.10
N VAL A 67 -4.91 -3.97 -2.24
CA VAL A 67 -4.38 -5.32 -2.51
C VAL A 67 -2.85 -5.31 -2.56
N GLU A 68 -2.26 -4.33 -3.23
CA GLU A 68 -0.81 -4.22 -3.36
C GLU A 68 -0.13 -3.91 -2.01
N SER A 69 -0.70 -3.00 -1.22
CA SER A 69 -0.23 -2.74 0.15
C SER A 69 -0.39 -3.97 1.06
N LEU A 70 -1.53 -4.66 0.98
CA LEU A 70 -1.79 -5.87 1.76
C LEU A 70 -0.74 -6.95 1.49
N ASN A 71 -0.45 -7.22 0.22
CA ASN A 71 0.56 -8.17 -0.20
C ASN A 71 1.97 -7.78 0.30
N PHE A 72 2.31 -6.49 0.23
CA PHE A 72 3.60 -6.00 0.73
C PHE A 72 3.72 -6.15 2.24
N GLN A 73 2.69 -5.78 3.00
CA GLN A 73 2.72 -5.92 4.46
C GLN A 73 2.82 -7.38 4.91
N ILE A 74 2.16 -8.31 4.21
CA ILE A 74 2.33 -9.75 4.44
C ILE A 74 3.76 -10.19 4.12
N THR A 75 4.34 -9.68 3.03
CA THR A 75 5.74 -9.97 2.67
C THR A 75 6.71 -9.46 3.74
N CYS A 76 6.53 -8.24 4.24
CA CYS A 76 7.32 -7.70 5.36
C CYS A 76 7.12 -8.50 6.65
N PHE A 77 5.89 -8.92 6.96
CA PHE A 77 5.59 -9.75 8.12
C PHE A 77 6.37 -11.06 8.10
N ILE A 78 6.43 -11.73 6.94
CA ILE A 78 7.27 -12.93 6.76
C ILE A 78 8.75 -12.60 7.03
N GLY A 79 9.25 -11.47 6.51
CA GLY A 79 10.60 -10.99 6.78
C GLY A 79 10.90 -10.78 8.27
N PHE A 80 9.95 -10.20 9.01
CA PHE A 80 10.06 -10.03 10.46
C PHE A 80 10.04 -11.37 11.21
N VAL A 81 9.22 -12.33 10.80
CA VAL A 81 9.20 -13.67 11.40
C VAL A 81 10.53 -14.39 11.18
N ILE A 82 11.09 -14.35 9.96
CA ILE A 82 12.41 -14.94 9.66
C ILE A 82 13.51 -14.25 10.47
N GLY A 83 13.48 -12.91 10.55
CA GLY A 83 14.40 -12.13 11.37
C GLY A 83 14.28 -12.49 12.86
N GLY A 84 13.07 -12.68 13.38
CA GLY A 84 12.84 -13.10 14.77
C GLY A 84 13.38 -14.50 15.06
N ILE A 85 13.15 -15.47 14.17
CA ILE A 85 13.67 -16.84 14.31
C ILE A 85 15.19 -16.86 14.29
N THR A 86 15.81 -16.06 13.41
CA THR A 86 17.28 -16.00 13.25
C THR A 86 17.96 -15.02 14.21
N ALA A 87 17.20 -14.35 15.08
CA ALA A 87 17.74 -13.38 16.03
C ALA A 87 18.70 -14.02 17.05
N CYS A 88 18.47 -15.28 17.42
CA CYS A 88 19.36 -16.03 18.32
C CYS A 88 20.78 -16.22 17.74
N PHE A 89 20.95 -16.11 16.43
CA PHE A 89 22.25 -16.17 15.74
C PHE A 89 22.84 -14.79 15.43
N GLY A 90 22.26 -13.70 15.95
CA GLY A 90 22.71 -12.32 15.75
C GLY A 90 22.32 -11.69 14.40
N VAL A 91 22.24 -12.47 13.32
CA VAL A 91 21.85 -11.99 11.98
C VAL A 91 20.42 -11.46 11.91
N GLY A 92 19.52 -12.01 12.72
CA GLY A 92 18.10 -11.66 12.68
C GLY A 92 17.80 -10.17 12.93
N LEU A 93 18.59 -9.50 13.78
CA LEU A 93 18.41 -8.06 14.04
C LEU A 93 18.68 -7.21 12.80
N VAL A 94 19.65 -7.59 11.98
CA VAL A 94 19.97 -6.89 10.72
C VAL A 94 18.81 -7.05 9.72
N ILE A 95 18.24 -8.26 9.64
CA ILE A 95 17.08 -8.53 8.77
C ILE A 95 15.89 -7.68 9.22
N ILE A 96 15.56 -7.67 10.50
CA ILE A 96 14.44 -6.88 11.05
C ILE A 96 14.62 -5.40 10.73
N ALA A 97 15.81 -4.84 10.99
CA ALA A 97 16.10 -3.43 10.70
C ALA A 97 15.96 -3.11 9.21
N ALA A 98 16.51 -3.96 8.33
CA ALA A 98 16.40 -3.78 6.89
C ALA A 98 14.95 -3.83 6.38
N VAL A 99 14.16 -4.81 6.86
CA VAL A 99 12.73 -4.94 6.49
C VAL A 99 11.94 -3.74 7.00
N TRP A 100 12.19 -3.26 8.22
CA TRP A 100 11.50 -2.10 8.77
C TRP A 100 11.78 -0.84 7.95
N ILE A 101 13.05 -0.54 7.67
CA ILE A 101 13.45 0.61 6.83
C ILE A 101 12.81 0.53 5.45
N ALA A 102 12.87 -0.63 4.80
CA ALA A 102 12.25 -0.84 3.49
C ALA A 102 10.73 -0.66 3.53
N SER A 103 10.06 -1.16 4.59
CA SER A 103 8.62 -1.01 4.75
C SER A 103 8.19 0.45 4.85
N VAL A 104 8.93 1.26 5.61
CA VAL A 104 8.64 2.68 5.81
C VAL A 104 8.87 3.45 4.50
N ALA A 105 10.04 3.25 3.89
CA ALA A 105 10.41 3.94 2.66
C ALA A 105 9.42 3.66 1.53
N PHE A 106 9.11 2.39 1.26
CA PHE A 106 8.20 2.06 0.18
C PHE A 106 6.74 2.45 0.47
N ALA A 107 6.27 2.37 1.72
CA ALA A 107 4.93 2.84 2.07
C ALA A 107 4.76 4.35 1.82
N ILE A 108 5.78 5.15 2.10
CA ILE A 108 5.78 6.59 1.80
C ILE A 108 5.74 6.83 0.28
N ILE A 109 6.59 6.14 -0.49
CA ILE A 109 6.62 6.28 -1.96
C ILE A 109 5.28 5.89 -2.57
N ALA A 110 4.72 4.75 -2.16
CA ALA A 110 3.43 4.26 -2.62
C ALA A 110 2.28 5.24 -2.26
N GLY A 111 2.32 5.81 -1.05
CA GLY A 111 1.36 6.82 -0.62
C GLY A 111 1.43 8.10 -1.44
N LEU A 112 2.63 8.59 -1.76
CA LEU A 112 2.83 9.75 -2.64
C LEU A 112 2.32 9.46 -4.06
N LYS A 113 2.59 8.27 -4.60
CA LYS A 113 2.07 7.85 -5.90
C LYS A 113 0.55 7.76 -5.93
N ALA A 114 -0.07 7.22 -4.88
CA ALA A 114 -1.52 7.18 -4.74
C ALA A 114 -2.14 8.59 -4.70
N LYS A 115 -1.49 9.53 -3.99
CA LYS A 115 -1.90 10.94 -3.95
C LYS A 115 -1.89 11.58 -5.34
N ASP A 116 -0.92 11.23 -6.18
CA ASP A 116 -0.82 11.73 -7.55
C ASP A 116 -1.82 11.02 -8.50
N GLY A 117 -2.50 9.95 -8.03
CA GLY A 117 -3.42 9.14 -8.83
C GLY A 117 -2.74 8.04 -9.64
N GLU A 118 -1.48 7.73 -9.31
CA GLU A 118 -0.70 6.70 -9.98
C GLU A 118 -0.71 5.39 -9.18
N LEU A 119 -0.89 4.27 -9.89
CA LEU A 119 -0.69 2.95 -9.29
C LEU A 119 0.80 2.72 -9.03
N TYR A 120 1.11 2.20 -7.86
CA TYR A 120 2.46 1.81 -7.47
C TYR A 120 2.52 0.31 -7.23
N ARG A 121 3.57 -0.36 -7.71
CA ARG A 121 3.86 -1.77 -7.42
C ARG A 121 5.11 -1.84 -6.56
N TYR A 122 5.00 -2.47 -5.41
CA TYR A 122 6.12 -2.63 -4.50
C TYR A 122 7.16 -3.59 -5.11
N PRO A 123 8.46 -3.24 -5.09
CA PRO A 123 9.50 -4.18 -5.45
C PRO A 123 9.56 -5.32 -4.42
N ALA A 124 9.99 -6.50 -4.87
CA ALA A 124 10.16 -7.69 -4.03
C ALA A 124 8.90 -8.14 -3.24
N THR A 125 7.69 -7.75 -3.69
CA THR A 125 6.42 -8.15 -3.06
C THR A 125 5.89 -9.46 -3.60
N ILE A 126 5.45 -10.34 -2.70
CA ILE A 126 4.78 -11.58 -3.04
C ILE A 126 3.28 -11.30 -3.14
N ARG A 127 2.68 -11.56 -4.31
CA ARG A 127 1.27 -11.25 -4.61
C ARG A 127 0.36 -12.43 -4.28
N PHE A 128 -0.06 -12.51 -3.02
CA PHE A 128 -0.99 -13.53 -2.53
C PHE A 128 -2.43 -13.25 -2.96
N VAL A 129 -2.86 -12.00 -2.82
CA VAL A 129 -4.22 -11.54 -3.16
C VAL A 129 -4.21 -10.85 -4.53
N LYS A 130 -5.27 -11.08 -5.33
CA LYS A 130 -5.48 -10.51 -6.68
C LYS A 130 -6.83 -9.79 -6.76
#